data_AF-A0A482W0H7-F1
#
_entry.id   AF-A0A482W0H7-F1
#
_cell.length_a   1.000
_cell.length_b   1.000
_cell.length_c   1.000
_cell.angle_alpha   90.00
_cell.angle_beta   90.00
_cell.angle_gamma   90.00
#
_symmetry.space_group_name_H-M   'P 1'
#
loop_
_entity.id
_entity.type
_entity.pdbx_description
1 polymer ?
#
loop_
_entity_poly.entity_id
_entity_poly.type
_entity_poly.pdbx_seq_one_letter_code
_entity_poly.pdbx_strand_id
1 'polypeptide(L)'
;MSSSEDAYEYECYELDSYRELEGPPLVTKLTKPNLKITITFQIKKRSRLLMTVVQNDVETLRELLDSPKWYKVKDKYGYGLLHIAVLRENKEVFDYLLSIKDFPLEAVDNNMTALVIALSGFVSNDIFMNPLIRDHKGFTALDMVIQLRNDKLMPVKENLLYYTLDQYTQYTITADNLLMVAESPFFYQIVDHVAKVDFHSSTDDHCFALFKMKPEYLRVLIEKFDYVIKQIFLNYSEYYYFGDFKLISIENFNILEESKLKLEMISFLSNFNNSSFITNIIESGRSESVITELVCYLLSYGMRIDEKHFEMIFQKFGYCELFKILLHMDIETQMEQRKISNIMPRLIYDIHFDIQQIIEDPF
;
A
#
# COMPACT_ATOMS: atom_id res chain seq x y z
N MET A 1 -26.74 -21.12 13.56
CA MET A 1 -25.44 -21.65 13.09
C MET A 1 -24.38 -20.71 13.63
N SER A 2 -23.55 -21.26 14.49
CA SER A 2 -22.56 -20.57 15.34
C SER A 2 -21.47 -19.91 14.50
N SER A 3 -21.42 -18.58 14.51
CA SER A 3 -20.27 -17.80 14.04
C SER A 3 -19.22 -17.76 15.15
N SER A 4 -18.03 -18.26 14.86
CA SER A 4 -16.86 -18.17 15.74
C SER A 4 -16.44 -16.71 15.92
N GLU A 5 -16.73 -16.17 17.10
CA GLU A 5 -16.10 -14.97 17.63
C GLU A 5 -14.63 -15.30 17.93
N ASP A 6 -13.74 -15.05 16.97
CA ASP A 6 -12.31 -15.00 17.26
C ASP A 6 -12.01 -13.65 17.95
N ALA A 7 -12.42 -13.56 19.20
CA ALA A 7 -11.90 -12.58 20.14
C ALA A 7 -10.45 -12.95 20.41
N TYR A 8 -9.51 -12.15 19.90
CA TYR A 8 -8.13 -12.19 20.37
C TYR A 8 -8.15 -11.76 21.84
N GLU A 9 -8.26 -12.74 22.75
CA GLU A 9 -8.03 -12.55 24.19
C GLU A 9 -6.60 -12.06 24.35
N TYR A 10 -6.45 -10.74 24.56
CA TYR A 10 -5.25 -10.19 25.15
C TYR A 10 -5.18 -10.72 26.58
N GLU A 11 -4.36 -11.75 26.80
CA GLU A 11 -3.99 -12.20 28.14
C GLU A 11 -3.58 -10.96 28.95
N CYS A 12 -4.32 -10.70 30.03
CA CYS A 12 -4.00 -9.69 31.00
C CYS A 12 -2.53 -9.89 31.42
N TYR A 13 -1.64 -9.00 30.99
CA TYR A 13 -0.22 -9.01 31.35
C TYR A 13 -0.08 -8.87 32.87
N GLU A 14 -0.05 -9.99 33.59
CA GLU A 14 0.11 -10.05 35.04
C GLU A 14 1.46 -9.46 35.46
N LEU A 15 1.41 -8.59 36.48
CA LEU A 15 2.57 -7.98 37.13
C LEU A 15 3.59 -9.01 37.64
N ASP A 16 3.16 -10.25 37.88
CA ASP A 16 4.01 -11.35 38.34
C ASP A 16 5.05 -11.81 37.31
N SER A 17 4.85 -11.48 36.03
CA SER A 17 5.72 -11.92 34.95
C SER A 17 7.03 -11.13 34.79
N TYR A 18 7.22 -10.08 35.60
CA TYR A 18 8.42 -9.24 35.66
C TYR A 18 9.35 -9.56 36.85
N ARG A 19 9.09 -10.66 37.59
CA ARG A 19 10.05 -11.19 38.56
C ARG A 19 11.28 -11.73 37.82
N GLU A 20 12.41 -11.03 37.99
CA GLU A 20 13.80 -11.36 37.59
C GLU A 20 13.95 -12.53 36.59
N LEU A 21 13.86 -12.25 35.28
CA LEU A 21 14.31 -13.17 34.23
C LEU A 21 15.48 -12.54 33.47
N GLU A 22 16.64 -13.18 33.59
CA GLU A 22 17.92 -12.72 33.05
C GLU A 22 17.96 -12.81 31.52
N GLY A 23 18.13 -11.68 30.84
CA GLY A 23 18.53 -11.63 29.43
C GLY A 23 20.05 -11.83 29.28
N PRO A 24 20.55 -12.24 28.10
CA PRO A 24 21.96 -12.60 27.93
C PRO A 24 22.88 -11.38 28.12
N PRO A 25 24.02 -11.53 28.84
CA PRO A 25 24.92 -10.42 29.17
C PRO A 25 25.78 -10.00 27.97
N LEU A 26 25.95 -8.68 27.79
CA LEU A 26 26.93 -8.07 26.88
C LEU A 26 28.34 -8.26 27.47
N VAL A 27 29.22 -8.96 26.75
CA VAL A 27 30.54 -9.38 27.23
C VAL A 27 31.62 -8.37 26.83
N THR A 28 32.24 -7.71 27.82
CA THR A 28 33.58 -7.09 27.68
C THR A 28 34.44 -7.40 28.91
N LYS A 29 35.70 -7.81 28.68
CA LYS A 29 36.64 -8.41 29.65
C LYS A 29 37.05 -7.45 30.78
N LEU A 30 36.56 -7.70 32.00
CA LEU A 30 37.12 -7.23 33.28
C LEU A 30 36.97 -8.35 34.35
N THR A 31 37.85 -8.37 35.35
CA THR A 31 38.09 -9.46 36.33
C THR A 31 36.87 -9.95 37.13
N LYS A 32 36.79 -11.28 37.36
CA LYS A 32 35.61 -12.09 37.73
C LYS A 32 34.68 -11.62 38.88
N PRO A 33 35.13 -11.04 40.01
CA PRO A 33 34.21 -10.65 41.09
C PRO A 33 33.46 -9.32 40.81
N ASN A 34 34.14 -8.34 40.20
CA ASN A 34 33.53 -7.05 39.86
C ASN A 34 32.54 -7.19 38.70
N LEU A 35 32.76 -8.16 37.81
CA LEU A 35 31.85 -8.47 36.71
C LEU A 35 30.49 -8.97 37.21
N LYS A 36 30.47 -9.88 38.21
CA LYS A 36 29.21 -10.44 38.75
C LYS A 36 28.35 -9.36 39.42
N ILE A 37 28.96 -8.49 40.23
CA ILE A 37 28.27 -7.37 40.90
C ILE A 37 27.72 -6.38 39.86
N THR A 38 28.50 -6.07 38.83
CA THR A 38 28.08 -5.15 37.76
C THR A 38 26.93 -5.71 36.93
N ILE A 39 26.95 -7.01 36.61
CA ILE A 39 25.88 -7.69 35.87
C ILE A 39 24.58 -7.70 36.70
N THR A 40 24.63 -8.08 37.98
CA THR A 40 23.44 -8.09 38.85
C THR A 40 22.86 -6.68 39.03
N PHE A 41 23.70 -5.65 39.15
CA PHE A 41 23.24 -4.26 39.22
C PHE A 41 22.55 -3.81 37.93
N GLN A 42 23.11 -4.18 36.76
CA GLN A 42 22.52 -3.85 35.46
C GLN A 42 21.19 -4.57 35.22
N ILE A 43 21.08 -5.85 35.59
CA ILE A 43 19.82 -6.63 35.52
C ILE A 43 18.76 -5.97 36.40
N LYS A 44 19.10 -5.66 37.66
CA LYS A 44 18.18 -5.00 38.59
C LYS A 44 17.74 -3.63 38.10
N LYS A 45 18.64 -2.84 37.53
CA LYS A 45 18.30 -1.54 36.94
C LYS A 45 17.40 -1.68 35.71
N ARG A 46 17.68 -2.64 34.83
CA ARG A 46 16.83 -2.96 33.66
C ARG A 46 15.41 -3.31 34.07
N SER A 47 15.24 -4.22 35.01
CA SER A 47 13.91 -4.63 35.49
C SER A 47 13.17 -3.48 36.16
N ARG A 48 13.87 -2.65 36.95
CA ARG A 48 13.27 -1.45 37.56
C ARG A 48 12.81 -0.44 36.52
N LEU A 49 13.61 -0.19 35.47
CA LEU A 49 13.23 0.69 34.36
C LEU A 49 11.94 0.23 33.66
N LEU A 50 11.82 -1.05 33.35
CA LEU A 50 10.62 -1.61 32.73
C LEU A 50 9.41 -1.49 33.66
N MET A 51 9.59 -1.79 34.95
CA MET A 51 8.51 -1.70 35.93
C MET A 51 8.03 -0.26 36.13
N THR A 52 8.94 0.73 36.19
CA THR A 52 8.55 2.14 36.31
C THR A 52 7.73 2.61 35.12
N VAL A 53 8.03 2.12 33.91
CA VAL A 53 7.22 2.40 32.72
C VAL A 53 5.83 1.77 32.85
N VAL A 54 5.73 0.51 33.30
CA VAL A 54 4.43 -0.16 33.52
C VAL A 54 3.59 0.56 34.57
N GLN A 55 4.22 1.12 35.61
CA GLN A 55 3.57 1.80 36.72
C GLN A 55 3.26 3.30 36.47
N ASN A 56 3.59 3.82 35.28
CA ASN A 56 3.50 5.25 34.95
C ASN A 56 4.29 6.17 35.92
N ASP A 57 5.41 5.69 36.48
CA ASP A 57 6.22 6.44 37.44
C ASP A 57 7.33 7.26 36.73
N VAL A 58 6.98 8.47 36.32
CA VAL A 58 7.86 9.38 35.58
C VAL A 58 9.09 9.81 36.38
N GLU A 59 8.93 10.06 37.68
CA GLU A 59 10.02 10.59 38.50
C GLU A 59 11.10 9.53 38.72
N THR A 60 10.71 8.30 39.07
CA THR A 60 11.68 7.20 39.17
C THR A 60 12.27 6.85 37.79
N LEU A 61 11.47 6.90 36.73
CA LEU A 61 11.97 6.70 35.37
C LEU A 61 13.04 7.75 35.01
N ARG A 62 12.83 9.03 35.36
CA ARG A 62 13.79 10.11 35.13
C ARG A 62 15.12 9.87 35.85
N GLU A 63 15.08 9.43 37.10
CA GLU A 63 16.29 9.08 37.86
C GLU A 63 17.04 7.88 37.27
N LEU A 64 16.31 6.87 36.82
CA LEU A 64 16.90 5.63 36.32
C LEU A 64 17.41 5.77 34.88
N LEU A 65 16.79 6.64 34.06
CA LEU A 65 17.13 6.84 32.65
C LEU A 65 18.30 7.85 32.47
N ASP A 66 19.34 7.67 33.27
CA ASP A 66 20.52 8.53 33.41
C ASP A 66 21.51 8.52 32.23
N SER A 67 21.29 7.66 31.23
CA SER A 67 22.22 7.47 30.12
C SER A 67 21.53 6.87 28.89
N PRO A 68 21.91 7.29 27.67
CA PRO A 68 21.32 6.77 26.41
C PRO A 68 21.42 5.25 26.21
N LYS A 69 22.36 4.58 26.89
CA LYS A 69 22.48 3.12 26.84
C LYS A 69 21.21 2.39 27.30
N TRP A 70 20.40 3.03 28.14
CA TRP A 70 19.17 2.45 28.69
C TRP A 70 17.95 2.62 27.80
N TYR A 71 18.01 3.43 26.75
CA TYR A 71 16.88 3.62 25.82
C TYR A 71 16.52 2.33 25.06
N LYS A 72 17.49 1.42 24.90
CA LYS A 72 17.36 0.15 24.17
C LYS A 72 16.95 -1.02 25.07
N VAL A 73 16.51 -0.74 26.30
CA VAL A 73 16.01 -1.78 27.21
C VAL A 73 14.70 -2.32 26.66
N LYS A 74 14.60 -3.65 26.62
CA LYS A 74 13.41 -4.38 26.16
C LYS A 74 12.89 -5.30 27.26
N ASP A 75 11.60 -5.59 27.27
CA ASP A 75 11.01 -6.65 28.09
C ASP A 75 11.30 -8.05 27.51
N LYS A 76 10.65 -9.07 28.05
CA LYS A 76 10.78 -10.47 27.61
C LYS A 76 10.08 -10.76 26.27
N TYR A 77 9.13 -9.93 25.87
CA TYR A 77 8.44 -10.01 24.58
C TYR A 77 9.17 -9.20 23.50
N GLY A 78 10.23 -8.50 23.88
CA GLY A 78 11.04 -7.70 22.99
C GLY A 78 10.58 -6.25 22.86
N TYR A 79 9.58 -5.79 23.64
CA TYR A 79 9.07 -4.42 23.61
C TYR A 79 9.94 -3.45 24.40
N GLY A 80 10.26 -2.31 23.80
CA GLY A 80 10.99 -1.22 24.43
C GLY A 80 10.14 -0.36 25.36
N LEU A 81 10.78 0.61 26.03
CA LEU A 81 10.11 1.50 26.99
C LEU A 81 8.92 2.25 26.36
N LEU A 82 9.07 2.73 25.12
CA LEU A 82 8.01 3.49 24.44
C LEU A 82 6.83 2.59 24.03
N HIS A 83 7.10 1.37 23.54
CA HIS A 83 6.07 0.38 23.23
C HIS A 83 5.24 0.02 24.46
N ILE A 84 5.90 -0.20 25.60
CA ILE A 84 5.23 -0.54 26.87
C ILE A 84 4.38 0.65 27.34
N ALA A 85 4.89 1.88 27.24
CA ALA A 85 4.13 3.08 27.61
C ALA A 85 2.82 3.20 26.80
N VAL A 86 2.89 2.92 25.49
CA VAL A 86 1.71 2.91 24.61
C VAL A 86 0.77 1.75 24.93
N LEU A 87 1.29 0.51 25.07
CA LEU A 87 0.48 -0.68 25.41
C LEU A 87 -0.28 -0.54 26.74
N ARG A 88 0.26 0.26 27.67
CA ARG A 88 -0.31 0.48 29.00
C ARG A 88 -1.09 1.80 29.12
N GLU A 89 -1.19 2.58 28.05
CA GLU A 89 -1.85 3.90 28.04
C GLU A 89 -1.25 4.90 29.05
N ASN A 90 0.06 4.76 29.31
CA ASN A 90 0.79 5.55 30.30
C ASN A 90 1.26 6.88 29.70
N LYS A 91 0.32 7.83 29.58
CA LYS A 91 0.51 9.14 28.93
C LYS A 91 1.72 9.91 29.48
N GLU A 92 1.84 10.01 30.80
CA GLU A 92 2.87 10.87 31.42
C GLU A 92 4.28 10.34 31.13
N VAL A 93 4.45 9.02 31.18
CA VAL A 93 5.70 8.36 30.76
C VAL A 93 5.95 8.57 29.28
N PHE A 94 4.93 8.44 28.43
CA PHE A 94 5.08 8.67 27.00
C PHE A 94 5.51 10.11 26.66
N ASP A 95 4.83 11.11 27.24
CA ASP A 95 5.15 12.52 27.08
C ASP A 95 6.59 12.81 27.57
N TYR A 96 6.99 12.21 28.68
CA TYR A 96 8.36 12.31 29.18
C TYR A 96 9.37 11.70 28.19
N LEU A 97 9.13 10.49 27.67
CA LEU A 97 10.03 9.85 26.71
C LEU A 97 10.17 10.67 25.41
N LEU A 98 9.10 11.31 24.95
CA LEU A 98 9.12 12.22 23.80
C LEU A 98 9.91 13.51 24.05
N SER A 99 9.96 13.98 25.30
CA SER A 99 10.70 15.20 25.66
C SER A 99 12.23 15.02 25.62
N ILE A 100 12.72 13.78 25.52
CA ILE A 100 14.15 13.46 25.51
C ILE A 100 14.70 13.61 24.09
N LYS A 101 15.61 14.58 23.91
CA LYS A 101 16.17 15.00 22.61
C LYS A 101 16.69 13.87 21.71
N ASP A 102 17.29 12.82 22.29
CA ASP A 102 17.95 11.74 21.55
C ASP A 102 17.30 10.35 21.79
N PHE A 103 16.04 10.33 22.25
CA PHE A 103 15.34 9.07 22.47
C PHE A 103 14.95 8.41 21.13
N PRO A 104 15.14 7.09 20.95
CA PRO A 104 14.88 6.41 19.69
C PRO A 104 13.37 6.15 19.50
N LEU A 105 12.63 7.17 19.06
CA LEU A 105 11.18 7.09 18.83
C LEU A 105 10.79 6.09 17.75
N GLU A 106 11.68 5.87 16.77
CA GLU A 106 11.48 4.97 15.63
C GLU A 106 11.94 3.53 15.90
N ALA A 107 12.25 3.21 17.16
CA ALA A 107 12.73 1.88 17.53
C ALA A 107 11.75 0.78 17.09
N VAL A 108 12.27 -0.20 16.35
CA VAL A 108 11.52 -1.39 15.94
C VAL A 108 11.78 -2.51 16.92
N ASP A 109 10.71 -2.92 17.57
CA ASP A 109 10.70 -3.97 18.56
C ASP A 109 9.58 -4.95 18.23
N ASN A 110 9.91 -6.24 18.16
CA ASN A 110 8.98 -7.27 17.69
C ASN A 110 8.32 -6.94 16.33
N ASN A 111 9.12 -6.41 15.38
CA ASN A 111 8.68 -5.92 14.07
C ASN A 111 7.67 -4.75 14.08
N MET A 112 7.46 -4.10 15.22
CA MET A 112 6.52 -2.98 15.36
C MET A 112 7.23 -1.76 15.97
N THR A 113 6.85 -0.56 15.54
CA THR A 113 7.20 0.67 16.24
C THR A 113 6.14 0.96 17.31
N ALA A 114 6.45 1.83 18.27
CA ALA A 114 5.47 2.24 19.28
C ALA A 114 4.24 2.90 18.62
N LEU A 115 4.43 3.56 17.47
CA LEU A 115 3.35 4.11 16.66
C LEU A 115 2.46 3.02 16.04
N VAL A 116 3.04 1.97 15.46
CA VAL A 116 2.27 0.82 14.95
C VAL A 116 1.46 0.16 16.08
N ILE A 117 2.04 0.06 17.28
CA ILE A 117 1.33 -0.45 18.46
C ILE A 117 0.15 0.46 18.83
N ALA A 118 0.35 1.78 18.87
CA ALA A 118 -0.71 2.76 19.18
C ALA A 118 -1.88 2.61 18.21
N LEU A 119 -1.58 2.37 16.93
CA LEU A 119 -2.57 2.13 15.89
C LEU A 119 -3.25 0.76 16.01
N SER A 120 -2.58 -0.26 16.56
CA SER A 120 -3.12 -1.61 16.76
C SER A 120 -3.94 -1.80 18.05
N GLY A 121 -3.78 -0.92 19.03
CA GLY A 121 -4.49 -0.94 20.32
C GLY A 121 -5.85 -0.24 20.31
N PHE A 122 -6.63 -0.46 19.25
CA PHE A 122 -7.81 0.33 18.86
C PHE A 122 -8.76 0.73 20.02
N VAL A 123 -9.24 1.98 19.92
CA VAL A 123 -10.45 2.63 20.51
C VAL A 123 -10.24 3.67 21.62
N SER A 124 -9.12 3.73 22.35
CA SER A 124 -8.98 4.69 23.49
C SER A 124 -7.87 5.74 23.38
N ASN A 125 -7.00 5.67 22.37
CA ASN A 125 -5.65 6.24 22.44
C ASN A 125 -5.37 7.41 21.48
N ASP A 126 -6.28 8.41 21.41
CA ASP A 126 -6.03 9.67 20.69
C ASP A 126 -4.78 10.41 21.20
N ILE A 127 -4.34 10.10 22.41
CA ILE A 127 -3.25 10.77 23.14
C ILE A 127 -1.87 10.47 22.56
N PHE A 128 -1.67 9.32 21.90
CA PHE A 128 -0.34 8.81 21.51
C PHE A 128 0.00 9.07 20.03
N MET A 129 -0.86 9.80 19.34
CA MET A 129 -0.85 10.00 17.90
C MET A 129 -0.13 11.30 17.50
N ASN A 130 1.16 11.40 17.84
CA ASN A 130 1.96 12.56 17.46
C ASN A 130 2.28 12.49 15.94
N PRO A 131 1.84 13.47 15.12
CA PRO A 131 2.01 13.44 13.67
C PRO A 131 3.47 13.53 13.19
N LEU A 132 4.39 13.93 14.07
CA LEU A 132 5.81 14.04 13.77
C LEU A 132 6.57 12.72 13.90
N ILE A 133 6.01 11.71 14.57
CA ILE A 133 6.65 10.41 14.73
C ILE A 133 6.51 9.62 13.42
N ARG A 134 7.64 9.13 12.93
CA ARG A 134 7.71 8.22 11.78
C ARG A 134 8.07 6.81 12.24
N ASP A 135 7.68 5.79 11.49
CA ASP A 135 8.28 4.47 11.66
C ASP A 135 9.66 4.38 11.02
N HIS A 136 10.29 3.22 11.17
CA HIS A 136 11.57 2.88 10.54
C HIS A 136 11.57 2.91 9.00
N LYS A 137 10.40 2.98 8.35
CA LYS A 137 10.25 3.16 6.90
C LYS A 137 9.98 4.61 6.52
N GLY A 138 9.90 5.51 7.51
CA GLY A 138 9.62 6.93 7.31
C GLY A 138 8.13 7.29 7.28
N PHE A 139 7.22 6.35 7.52
CA PHE A 139 5.77 6.60 7.49
C PHE A 139 5.28 7.24 8.79
N THR A 140 4.50 8.30 8.68
CA THR A 140 3.80 8.94 9.80
C THR A 140 2.59 8.12 10.26
N ALA A 141 2.00 8.52 11.38
CA ALA A 141 0.73 7.97 11.87
C ALA A 141 -0.37 8.06 10.79
N LEU A 142 -0.44 9.22 10.12
CA LEU A 142 -1.40 9.48 9.06
C LEU A 142 -1.15 8.58 7.86
N ASP A 143 0.10 8.40 7.44
CA ASP A 143 0.49 7.51 6.35
C ASP A 143 0.04 6.06 6.58
N MET A 144 0.27 5.54 7.79
CA MET A 144 -0.16 4.18 8.14
C MET A 144 -1.67 4.05 8.17
N VAL A 145 -2.37 5.04 8.72
CA VAL A 145 -3.84 5.02 8.82
C VAL A 145 -4.52 5.18 7.46
N ILE A 146 -3.89 5.91 6.53
CA ILE A 146 -4.32 5.96 5.12
C ILE A 146 -4.26 4.55 4.51
N GLN A 147 -3.17 3.81 4.73
CA GLN A 147 -2.97 2.46 4.18
C GLN A 147 -3.93 1.41 4.77
N LEU A 148 -4.42 1.61 5.99
CA LEU A 148 -5.36 0.68 6.63
C LEU A 148 -6.77 0.83 6.04
N ARG A 149 -7.17 -0.12 5.17
CA ARG A 149 -8.55 -0.26 4.63
C ARG A 149 -9.51 -0.82 5.69
N ASN A 150 -9.65 -0.14 6.82
CA ASN A 150 -10.55 -0.55 7.92
C ASN A 150 -11.47 0.60 8.31
N ASP A 151 -12.76 0.46 8.00
CA ASP A 151 -13.79 1.48 8.28
C ASP A 151 -13.97 1.74 9.78
N LYS A 152 -13.59 0.79 10.65
CA LYS A 152 -13.62 1.00 12.10
C LYS A 152 -12.56 2.01 12.59
N LEU A 153 -11.57 2.34 11.76
CA LEU A 153 -10.59 3.40 12.04
C LEU A 153 -11.07 4.79 11.66
N MET A 154 -12.27 4.95 11.11
CA MET A 154 -12.69 6.24 10.58
C MET A 154 -12.54 7.42 11.57
N PRO A 155 -12.96 7.30 12.84
CA PRO A 155 -12.77 8.38 13.81
C PRO A 155 -11.30 8.70 14.09
N VAL A 156 -10.45 7.66 14.08
CA VAL A 156 -9.00 7.80 14.27
C VAL A 156 -8.37 8.50 13.06
N LYS A 157 -8.84 8.19 11.84
CA LYS A 157 -8.41 8.89 10.61
C LYS A 157 -8.77 10.38 10.68
N GLU A 158 -10.00 10.68 11.08
CA GLU A 158 -10.53 12.04 11.24
C GLU A 158 -9.71 12.84 12.25
N ASN A 159 -9.47 12.26 13.44
CA ASN A 159 -8.68 12.90 14.49
C ASN A 159 -7.24 13.16 14.03
N LEU A 160 -6.59 12.17 13.42
CA LEU A 160 -5.25 12.34 12.87
C LEU A 160 -5.21 13.41 11.78
N LEU A 161 -6.20 13.44 10.89
CA LEU A 161 -6.30 14.50 9.88
C LEU A 161 -6.34 15.87 10.55
N TYR A 162 -7.20 16.02 11.55
CA TYR A 162 -7.41 17.26 12.27
C TYR A 162 -6.14 17.74 13.00
N TYR A 163 -5.38 16.82 13.63
CA TYR A 163 -4.15 17.16 14.33
C TYR A 163 -2.93 17.32 13.41
N THR A 164 -2.94 16.70 12.23
CA THR A 164 -1.79 16.72 11.30
C THR A 164 -1.90 17.85 10.28
N LEU A 165 -3.12 18.15 9.81
CA LEU A 165 -3.38 19.12 8.76
C LEU A 165 -3.94 20.40 9.38
N ASP A 166 -3.06 21.20 9.99
CA ASP A 166 -3.40 22.60 10.25
C ASP A 166 -3.06 23.47 9.03
N GLN A 167 -3.63 24.69 8.99
CA GLN A 167 -3.44 25.66 7.90
C GLN A 167 -1.99 26.11 7.66
N TYR A 168 -1.05 25.73 8.53
CA TYR A 168 0.36 26.12 8.47
C TYR A 168 1.29 24.95 8.13
N THR A 169 0.79 23.71 8.18
CA THR A 169 1.60 22.51 8.02
C THR A 169 1.71 22.12 6.55
N GLN A 170 2.92 22.23 6.01
CA GLN A 170 3.25 21.67 4.70
C GLN A 170 3.47 20.16 4.85
N TYR A 171 2.51 19.36 4.36
CA TYR A 171 2.60 17.91 4.44
C TYR A 171 3.31 17.34 3.20
N THR A 172 4.26 16.43 3.41
CA THR A 172 4.86 15.62 2.35
C THR A 172 4.26 14.23 2.41
N ILE A 173 3.59 13.81 1.34
CA ILE A 173 2.95 12.50 1.21
C ILE A 173 3.69 11.64 0.19
N THR A 174 3.69 10.32 0.35
CA THR A 174 4.18 9.44 -0.72
C THR A 174 3.16 9.33 -1.85
N ALA A 175 3.63 9.03 -3.07
CA ALA A 175 2.73 8.76 -4.19
C ALA A 175 1.76 7.60 -3.91
N ASP A 176 2.21 6.56 -3.21
CA ASP A 176 1.34 5.46 -2.74
C ASP A 176 0.18 5.97 -1.91
N ASN A 177 0.49 6.77 -0.89
CA ASN A 177 -0.52 7.25 0.05
C ASN A 177 -1.45 8.25 -0.64
N LEU A 178 -0.94 9.07 -1.56
CA LEU A 178 -1.78 9.98 -2.36
C LEU A 178 -2.82 9.21 -3.18
N LEU A 179 -2.43 8.11 -3.81
CA LEU A 179 -3.34 7.28 -4.60
C LEU A 179 -4.31 6.49 -3.73
N MET A 180 -3.88 6.01 -2.56
CA MET A 180 -4.78 5.37 -1.58
C MET A 180 -5.81 6.36 -1.02
N VAL A 181 -5.43 7.63 -0.86
CA VAL A 181 -6.35 8.70 -0.44
C VAL A 181 -7.44 8.96 -1.49
N ALA A 182 -7.25 8.60 -2.75
CA ALA A 182 -8.29 8.69 -3.78
C ALA A 182 -9.47 7.71 -3.58
N GLU A 183 -9.42 6.84 -2.57
CA GLU A 183 -10.58 6.06 -2.12
C GLU A 183 -11.23 6.65 -0.84
N SER A 184 -10.61 7.66 -0.22
CA SER A 184 -11.03 8.26 1.04
C SER A 184 -12.06 9.38 0.86
N PRO A 185 -13.04 9.54 1.76
CA PRO A 185 -13.90 10.72 1.77
C PRO A 185 -13.16 12.00 2.20
N PHE A 186 -11.95 11.90 2.76
CA PHE A 186 -11.09 13.04 3.10
C PHE A 186 -10.18 13.50 1.97
N PHE A 187 -10.34 12.96 0.76
CA PHE A 187 -9.48 13.23 -0.38
C PHE A 187 -9.16 14.73 -0.55
N TYR A 188 -10.18 15.58 -0.64
CA TYR A 188 -10.00 17.02 -0.84
C TYR A 188 -9.25 17.68 0.32
N GLN A 189 -9.60 17.35 1.57
CA GLN A 189 -8.97 17.92 2.76
C GLN A 189 -7.47 17.59 2.82
N ILE A 190 -7.11 16.35 2.48
CA ILE A 190 -5.71 15.91 2.44
C ILE A 190 -4.97 16.63 1.31
N VAL A 191 -5.52 16.57 0.10
CA VAL A 191 -4.90 17.13 -1.12
C VAL A 191 -4.72 18.65 -1.04
N ASP A 192 -5.55 19.36 -0.29
CA ASP A 192 -5.40 20.80 -0.05
C ASP A 192 -4.17 21.17 0.81
N HIS A 193 -3.70 20.25 1.66
CA HIS A 193 -2.56 20.48 2.57
C HIS A 193 -1.26 19.81 2.12
N VAL A 194 -1.31 18.99 1.07
CA VAL A 194 -0.12 18.36 0.48
C VAL A 194 0.68 19.41 -0.28
N ALA A 195 1.85 19.75 0.26
CA ALA A 195 2.79 20.67 -0.37
C ALA A 195 3.73 19.97 -1.35
N LYS A 196 4.03 18.69 -1.09
CA LYS A 196 4.95 17.89 -1.88
C LYS A 196 4.53 16.42 -1.88
N VAL A 197 4.66 15.79 -3.03
CA VAL A 197 4.51 14.35 -3.19
C VAL A 197 5.88 13.75 -3.42
N ASP A 198 6.31 12.86 -2.53
CA ASP A 198 7.54 12.08 -2.65
C ASP A 198 7.29 10.79 -3.42
N PHE A 199 8.11 10.58 -4.44
CA PHE A 199 8.01 9.42 -5.32
C PHE A 199 9.07 8.39 -4.93
N HIS A 200 8.65 7.22 -4.46
CA HIS A 200 9.53 6.08 -4.24
C HIS A 200 9.47 5.17 -5.47
N SER A 201 10.63 4.75 -5.95
CA SER A 201 10.87 4.29 -7.33
C SER A 201 10.35 2.89 -7.68
N SER A 202 9.35 2.34 -6.98
CA SER A 202 8.94 0.93 -7.19
C SER A 202 7.46 0.67 -6.94
N THR A 203 6.60 1.27 -7.74
CA THR A 203 5.16 1.20 -7.48
C THR A 203 4.39 0.98 -8.77
N ASP A 204 4.53 -0.22 -9.30
CA ASP A 204 3.86 -0.65 -10.53
C ASP A 204 2.32 -0.56 -10.45
N ASP A 205 1.76 -0.54 -9.24
CA ASP A 205 0.33 -0.45 -8.95
C ASP A 205 -0.28 0.95 -9.23
N HIS A 206 0.57 1.97 -9.40
CA HIS A 206 0.13 3.37 -9.41
C HIS A 206 -0.67 3.75 -10.63
N CYS A 207 -0.30 3.23 -11.81
CA CYS A 207 -1.03 3.51 -13.05
C CYS A 207 -2.50 3.10 -12.92
N PHE A 208 -2.79 1.96 -12.28
CA PHE A 208 -4.16 1.46 -12.15
C PHE A 208 -5.00 2.27 -11.20
N ALA A 209 -4.40 2.79 -10.13
CA ALA A 209 -5.13 3.67 -9.23
C ALA A 209 -5.69 4.88 -9.98
N LEU A 210 -4.95 5.44 -10.96
CA LEU A 210 -5.41 6.55 -11.80
C LEU A 210 -6.66 6.19 -12.61
N PHE A 211 -6.75 4.98 -13.12
CA PHE A 211 -7.91 4.54 -13.91
C PHE A 211 -9.07 4.01 -13.05
N LYS A 212 -8.85 3.72 -11.76
CA LYS A 212 -9.89 3.23 -10.84
C LYS A 212 -10.49 4.31 -9.95
N MET A 213 -9.77 5.40 -9.71
CA MET A 213 -10.24 6.49 -8.86
C MET A 213 -11.46 7.20 -9.44
N LYS A 214 -12.20 7.91 -8.59
CA LYS A 214 -13.33 8.71 -9.05
C LYS A 214 -12.86 9.80 -10.04
N PRO A 215 -13.59 10.04 -11.14
CA PRO A 215 -13.23 11.04 -12.15
C PRO A 215 -12.92 12.43 -11.57
N GLU A 216 -13.71 12.89 -10.60
CA GLU A 216 -13.52 14.18 -9.93
C GLU A 216 -12.19 14.26 -9.17
N TYR A 217 -11.73 13.16 -8.58
CA TYR A 217 -10.46 13.13 -7.85
C TYR A 217 -9.27 13.15 -8.80
N LEU A 218 -9.38 12.42 -9.92
CA LEU A 218 -8.35 12.43 -10.97
C LEU A 218 -8.14 13.85 -11.52
N ARG A 219 -9.22 14.62 -11.75
CA ARG A 219 -9.11 16.01 -12.21
C ARG A 219 -8.31 16.87 -11.24
N VAL A 220 -8.55 16.74 -9.93
CA VAL A 220 -7.78 17.47 -8.91
C VAL A 220 -6.32 17.04 -8.89
N LEU A 221 -6.03 15.74 -9.01
CA LEU A 221 -4.64 15.25 -9.06
C LEU A 221 -3.91 15.77 -10.30
N ILE A 222 -4.57 15.81 -11.46
CA ILE A 222 -4.00 16.39 -12.68
C ILE A 222 -3.76 17.90 -12.52
N GLU A 223 -4.67 18.62 -11.87
CA GLU A 223 -4.52 20.06 -11.66
C GLU A 223 -3.34 20.38 -10.74
N LYS A 224 -3.23 19.69 -9.60
CA LYS A 224 -2.24 19.99 -8.56
C LYS A 224 -0.92 19.22 -8.69
N PHE A 225 -0.97 17.99 -9.17
CA PHE A 225 0.13 17.01 -9.10
C PHE A 225 0.36 16.30 -10.43
N ASP A 226 0.21 17.00 -11.55
CA ASP A 226 0.50 16.45 -12.89
C ASP A 226 1.89 15.83 -12.99
N TYR A 227 2.88 16.42 -12.33
CA TYR A 227 4.24 15.90 -12.30
C TYR A 227 4.30 14.49 -11.68
N VAL A 228 3.44 14.17 -10.71
CA VAL A 228 3.35 12.84 -10.10
C VAL A 228 2.77 11.86 -11.11
N ILE A 229 1.68 12.22 -11.78
CA ILE A 229 1.06 11.37 -12.80
C ILE A 229 2.02 11.13 -13.96
N LYS A 230 2.78 12.15 -14.36
CA LYS A 230 3.86 12.03 -15.34
C LYS A 230 4.93 11.04 -14.88
N GLN A 231 5.35 11.09 -13.63
CA GLN A 231 6.30 10.11 -13.09
C GLN A 231 5.71 8.69 -13.05
N ILE A 232 4.42 8.54 -12.76
CA ILE A 232 3.72 7.25 -12.80
C ILE A 232 3.78 6.65 -14.23
N PHE A 233 3.47 7.44 -15.25
CA PHE A 233 3.56 6.99 -16.65
C PHE A 233 4.99 6.78 -17.16
N LEU A 234 6.00 7.41 -16.56
CA LEU A 234 7.40 7.23 -16.96
C LEU A 234 8.09 6.05 -16.27
N ASN A 235 7.62 5.64 -15.09
CA ASN A 235 8.28 4.62 -14.26
C ASN A 235 7.48 3.32 -14.16
N TYR A 236 6.57 3.03 -15.10
CA TYR A 236 5.83 1.76 -15.08
C TYR A 236 6.73 0.58 -15.49
N SER A 237 6.49 -0.59 -14.87
CA SER A 237 7.15 -1.84 -15.26
C SER A 237 6.44 -2.53 -16.42
N GLU A 238 7.21 -3.02 -17.40
CA GLU A 238 6.70 -3.80 -18.55
C GLU A 238 6.08 -5.15 -18.14
N TYR A 239 6.44 -5.68 -16.96
CA TYR A 239 6.08 -7.04 -16.53
C TYR A 239 4.83 -7.12 -15.65
N TYR A 240 4.01 -6.07 -15.63
CA TYR A 240 2.98 -5.98 -14.61
C TYR A 240 1.69 -6.74 -14.94
N TYR A 241 1.13 -7.40 -13.92
CA TYR A 241 -0.13 -8.15 -13.99
C TYR A 241 -1.26 -7.32 -13.42
N PHE A 242 -2.20 -6.91 -14.25
CA PHE A 242 -3.32 -6.09 -13.79
C PHE A 242 -4.25 -6.93 -12.91
N GLY A 243 -4.48 -6.46 -11.69
CA GLY A 243 -5.53 -6.96 -10.81
C GLY A 243 -6.83 -6.17 -10.95
N ASP A 244 -7.97 -6.87 -10.91
CA ASP A 244 -9.36 -6.38 -10.80
C ASP A 244 -9.77 -5.22 -11.74
N PHE A 245 -10.20 -5.58 -12.94
CA PHE A 245 -10.59 -4.69 -14.03
C PHE A 245 -11.99 -4.12 -13.93
N LYS A 246 -12.80 -4.63 -12.99
CA LYS A 246 -14.19 -4.21 -12.84
C LYS A 246 -14.31 -2.73 -12.51
N LEU A 247 -13.23 -2.10 -12.04
CA LEU A 247 -13.19 -0.73 -11.54
C LEU A 247 -12.61 0.30 -12.52
N ILE A 248 -12.14 -0.09 -13.71
CA ILE A 248 -11.52 0.85 -14.66
C ILE A 248 -12.57 1.82 -15.26
N SER A 249 -12.40 3.12 -15.08
CA SER A 249 -13.30 4.14 -15.63
C SER A 249 -12.87 4.58 -17.04
N ILE A 250 -13.74 4.44 -18.05
CA ILE A 250 -13.51 5.03 -19.39
C ILE A 250 -13.42 6.56 -19.29
N GLU A 251 -14.20 7.16 -18.40
CA GLU A 251 -14.16 8.61 -18.17
C GLU A 251 -12.76 9.08 -17.75
N ASN A 252 -12.01 8.26 -16.99
CA ASN A 252 -10.65 8.62 -16.60
C ASN A 252 -9.69 8.65 -17.79
N PHE A 253 -9.91 7.82 -18.81
CA PHE A 253 -9.15 7.90 -20.06
C PHE A 253 -9.45 9.21 -20.79
N ASN A 254 -10.73 9.57 -20.92
CA ASN A 254 -11.13 10.83 -21.56
C ASN A 254 -10.57 12.05 -20.81
N ILE A 255 -10.58 12.02 -19.47
CA ILE A 255 -9.96 13.07 -18.64
C ILE A 255 -8.48 13.21 -18.93
N LEU A 256 -7.74 12.10 -19.00
CA LEU A 256 -6.31 12.11 -19.29
C LEU A 256 -6.03 12.55 -20.74
N GLU A 257 -6.88 12.14 -21.68
CA GLU A 257 -6.81 12.58 -23.08
C GLU A 257 -7.00 14.09 -23.23
N GLU A 258 -7.97 14.67 -22.53
CA GLU A 258 -8.24 16.11 -22.55
C GLU A 258 -7.19 16.92 -21.77
N SER A 259 -6.34 16.24 -20.99
CA SER A 259 -5.34 16.88 -20.14
C SER A 259 -4.00 17.17 -20.85
N LYS A 260 -3.16 17.95 -20.18
CA LYS A 260 -1.75 18.16 -20.57
C LYS A 260 -0.88 16.88 -20.53
N LEU A 261 -1.40 15.78 -19.98
CA LEU A 261 -0.71 14.50 -19.85
C LEU A 261 -1.05 13.52 -20.99
N LYS A 262 -1.76 13.98 -22.04
CA LYS A 262 -2.15 13.15 -23.18
C LYS A 262 -0.97 12.40 -23.78
N LEU A 263 0.16 13.08 -24.03
CA LEU A 263 1.31 12.44 -24.68
C LEU A 263 1.95 11.36 -23.81
N GLU A 264 2.07 11.62 -22.51
CA GLU A 264 2.56 10.64 -21.53
C GLU A 264 1.64 9.43 -21.44
N MET A 265 0.31 9.65 -21.41
CA MET A 265 -0.68 8.56 -21.44
C MET A 265 -0.56 7.73 -22.73
N ILE A 266 -0.43 8.37 -23.89
CA ILE A 266 -0.26 7.66 -25.18
C ILE A 266 1.01 6.83 -25.16
N SER A 267 2.13 7.41 -24.73
CA SER A 267 3.41 6.70 -24.61
C SER A 267 3.33 5.52 -23.64
N PHE A 268 2.59 5.69 -22.54
CA PHE A 268 2.31 4.60 -21.60
C PHE A 268 1.54 3.49 -22.32
N LEU A 269 0.41 3.80 -22.95
CA LEU A 269 -0.45 2.83 -23.64
C LEU A 269 0.26 2.13 -24.82
N SER A 270 1.14 2.81 -25.55
CA SER A 270 1.85 2.22 -26.69
C SER A 270 2.88 1.17 -26.29
N ASN A 271 3.49 1.34 -25.12
CA ASN A 271 4.52 0.44 -24.61
C ASN A 271 3.95 -0.58 -23.61
N PHE A 272 2.65 -0.50 -23.37
CA PHE A 272 1.95 -1.34 -22.42
C PHE A 272 1.77 -2.76 -22.98
N ASN A 273 1.99 -3.82 -22.17
CA ASN A 273 1.79 -5.20 -22.61
C ASN A 273 0.28 -5.52 -22.74
N ASN A 274 -0.23 -5.27 -23.92
CA ASN A 274 -1.66 -5.24 -24.23
C ASN A 274 -2.40 -6.56 -24.03
N SER A 275 -1.70 -7.71 -24.05
CA SER A 275 -2.36 -9.01 -24.11
C SER A 275 -3.11 -9.38 -22.82
N SER A 276 -2.45 -9.22 -21.67
CA SER A 276 -3.09 -9.47 -20.38
C SER A 276 -4.21 -8.47 -20.09
N PHE A 277 -4.02 -7.21 -20.50
CA PHE A 277 -5.00 -6.15 -20.31
C PHE A 277 -6.31 -6.39 -21.03
N ILE A 278 -6.25 -6.73 -22.31
CA ILE A 278 -7.46 -7.00 -23.11
C ILE A 278 -8.17 -8.25 -22.65
N THR A 279 -7.42 -9.33 -22.38
CA THR A 279 -7.92 -10.57 -21.78
C THR A 279 -8.78 -10.25 -20.55
N ASN A 280 -8.25 -9.46 -19.63
CA ASN A 280 -8.92 -9.17 -18.39
C ASN A 280 -10.09 -8.17 -18.52
N ILE A 281 -10.04 -7.22 -19.47
CA ILE A 281 -11.19 -6.36 -19.80
C ILE A 281 -12.37 -7.23 -20.26
N ILE A 282 -12.12 -8.20 -21.15
CA ILE A 282 -13.14 -9.12 -21.66
C ILE A 282 -13.71 -9.98 -20.51
N GLU A 283 -12.86 -10.42 -19.59
CA GLU A 283 -13.25 -11.24 -18.43
C GLU A 283 -13.90 -10.45 -17.28
N SER A 284 -13.82 -9.11 -17.30
CA SER A 284 -14.34 -8.25 -16.23
C SER A 284 -15.84 -8.41 -15.94
N GLY A 285 -16.61 -9.00 -16.87
CA GLY A 285 -18.06 -9.17 -16.76
C GLY A 285 -18.85 -7.90 -17.07
N ARG A 286 -18.20 -6.88 -17.66
CA ARG A 286 -18.86 -5.69 -18.19
C ARG A 286 -19.70 -6.02 -19.42
N SER A 287 -20.65 -5.15 -19.72
CA SER A 287 -21.46 -5.25 -20.95
C SER A 287 -20.58 -5.12 -22.19
N GLU A 288 -20.95 -5.82 -23.25
CA GLU A 288 -20.27 -5.79 -24.54
C GLU A 288 -20.07 -4.37 -25.09
N SER A 289 -21.07 -3.48 -25.00
CA SER A 289 -20.95 -2.09 -25.47
C SER A 289 -19.82 -1.30 -24.78
N VAL A 290 -19.68 -1.44 -23.46
CA VAL A 290 -18.59 -0.77 -22.69
C VAL A 290 -17.22 -1.34 -23.06
N ILE A 291 -17.13 -2.65 -23.28
CA ILE A 291 -15.89 -3.29 -23.71
C ILE A 291 -15.54 -2.86 -25.13
N THR A 292 -16.54 -2.76 -26.01
CA THR A 292 -16.37 -2.29 -27.39
C THR A 292 -15.77 -0.89 -27.42
N GLU A 293 -16.37 0.04 -26.67
CA GLU A 293 -15.90 1.43 -26.58
C GLU A 293 -14.45 1.50 -26.08
N LEU A 294 -14.13 0.79 -24.99
CA LEU A 294 -12.78 0.78 -24.42
C LEU A 294 -11.76 0.16 -25.38
N VAL A 295 -12.07 -0.97 -26.01
CA VAL A 295 -11.16 -1.65 -26.94
C VAL A 295 -10.93 -0.77 -28.18
N CYS A 296 -11.97 -0.20 -28.77
CA CYS A 296 -11.85 0.74 -29.89
C CYS A 296 -11.04 1.99 -29.52
N TYR A 297 -11.24 2.53 -28.31
CA TYR A 297 -10.45 3.65 -27.80
C TYR A 297 -8.96 3.28 -27.77
N LEU A 298 -8.61 2.16 -27.17
CA LEU A 298 -7.21 1.72 -27.05
C LEU A 298 -6.57 1.40 -28.42
N LEU A 299 -7.34 0.80 -29.32
CA LEU A 299 -6.93 0.55 -30.71
C LEU A 299 -6.55 1.84 -31.43
N SER A 300 -7.27 2.94 -31.18
CA SER A 300 -6.95 4.25 -31.77
C SER A 300 -5.57 4.79 -31.36
N TYR A 301 -5.00 4.25 -30.27
CA TYR A 301 -3.68 4.57 -29.76
C TYR A 301 -2.60 3.53 -30.13
N GLY A 302 -2.89 2.65 -31.08
CA GLY A 302 -1.93 1.67 -31.58
C GLY A 302 -1.81 0.42 -30.72
N MET A 303 -2.77 0.19 -29.81
CA MET A 303 -2.89 -1.08 -29.12
C MET A 303 -3.05 -2.21 -30.14
N ARG A 304 -2.29 -3.30 -29.96
CA ARG A 304 -2.35 -4.46 -30.83
C ARG A 304 -3.32 -5.50 -30.28
N ILE A 305 -4.10 -6.09 -31.18
CA ILE A 305 -5.00 -7.20 -30.89
C ILE A 305 -4.49 -8.43 -31.63
N ASP A 306 -4.32 -9.53 -30.91
CA ASP A 306 -3.93 -10.82 -31.46
C ASP A 306 -5.15 -11.74 -31.65
N GLU A 307 -4.90 -12.90 -32.24
CA GLU A 307 -5.93 -13.92 -32.49
C GLU A 307 -6.59 -14.44 -31.21
N LYS A 308 -5.85 -14.48 -30.09
CA LYS A 308 -6.37 -14.94 -28.80
C LYS A 308 -7.46 -13.99 -28.29
N HIS A 309 -7.27 -12.69 -28.42
CA HIS A 309 -8.30 -11.72 -28.03
C HIS A 309 -9.58 -11.86 -28.87
N PHE A 310 -9.47 -12.08 -30.17
CA PHE A 310 -10.63 -12.33 -31.05
C PHE A 310 -11.44 -13.52 -30.58
N GLU A 311 -10.74 -14.63 -30.31
CA GLU A 311 -11.35 -15.84 -29.81
C GLU A 311 -12.08 -15.59 -28.49
N MET A 312 -11.42 -14.91 -27.55
CA MET A 312 -12.04 -14.58 -26.26
C MET A 312 -13.30 -13.73 -26.42
N ILE A 313 -13.28 -12.74 -27.31
CA ILE A 313 -14.44 -11.89 -27.61
C ILE A 313 -15.56 -12.74 -28.21
N PHE A 314 -15.26 -13.62 -29.16
CA PHE A 314 -16.25 -14.50 -29.77
C PHE A 314 -16.84 -15.51 -28.78
N GLN A 315 -16.00 -16.15 -27.96
CA GLN A 315 -16.47 -17.08 -26.93
C GLN A 315 -17.35 -16.40 -25.89
N LYS A 316 -17.00 -15.16 -25.51
CA LYS A 316 -17.69 -14.41 -24.46
C LYS A 316 -18.98 -13.75 -24.94
N PHE A 317 -18.95 -13.13 -26.11
CA PHE A 317 -20.02 -12.26 -26.62
C PHE A 317 -20.63 -12.74 -27.95
N GLY A 318 -20.08 -13.79 -28.56
CA GLY A 318 -20.52 -14.28 -29.86
C GLY A 318 -20.16 -13.33 -31.00
N TYR A 319 -20.98 -13.35 -32.06
CA TYR A 319 -20.89 -12.45 -33.22
C TYR A 319 -21.40 -11.03 -32.89
N CYS A 320 -20.73 -10.38 -31.95
CA CYS A 320 -21.06 -9.06 -31.43
C CYS A 320 -20.51 -7.91 -32.30
N GLU A 321 -20.78 -6.66 -31.91
CA GLU A 321 -20.33 -5.51 -32.71
C GLU A 321 -18.82 -5.33 -32.64
N LEU A 322 -18.24 -5.50 -31.44
CA LEU A 322 -16.78 -5.51 -31.30
C LEU A 322 -16.15 -6.55 -32.23
N PHE A 323 -16.66 -7.78 -32.24
CA PHE A 323 -16.13 -8.83 -33.11
C PHE A 323 -16.18 -8.42 -34.59
N LYS A 324 -17.28 -7.81 -35.06
CA LYS A 324 -17.39 -7.30 -36.43
C LYS A 324 -16.40 -6.19 -36.74
N ILE A 325 -16.23 -5.23 -35.83
CA ILE A 325 -15.23 -4.15 -35.99
C ILE A 325 -13.85 -4.77 -36.16
N LEU A 326 -13.50 -5.71 -35.28
CA LEU A 326 -12.21 -6.36 -35.29
C LEU A 326 -11.99 -7.17 -36.59
N LEU A 327 -13.02 -7.82 -37.15
CA LEU A 327 -12.92 -8.50 -38.47
C LEU A 327 -12.49 -7.58 -39.63
N HIS A 328 -12.57 -6.26 -39.47
CA HIS A 328 -12.13 -5.31 -40.48
C HIS A 328 -10.75 -4.70 -40.20
N MET A 329 -10.05 -5.18 -39.17
CA MET A 329 -8.73 -4.71 -38.79
C MET A 329 -7.62 -5.67 -39.24
N ASP A 330 -6.42 -5.14 -39.45
CA ASP A 330 -5.21 -5.92 -39.69
C ASP A 330 -4.78 -6.60 -38.38
N ILE A 331 -5.02 -7.90 -38.26
CA ILE A 331 -4.65 -8.70 -37.09
C ILE A 331 -3.22 -9.21 -37.29
N GLU A 332 -2.32 -8.91 -36.35
CA GLU A 332 -1.00 -9.52 -36.34
C GLU A 332 -1.14 -11.02 -36.07
N THR A 333 -1.01 -11.83 -37.11
CA THR A 333 -0.94 -13.28 -36.99
C THR A 333 0.47 -13.65 -36.52
N GLN A 334 0.63 -13.96 -35.23
CA GLN A 334 1.87 -14.56 -34.72
C GLN A 334 1.98 -15.99 -35.28
N MET A 335 2.61 -16.13 -36.44
CA MET A 335 2.66 -17.40 -37.17
C MET A 335 3.52 -18.48 -36.50
N GLU A 336 4.35 -18.13 -35.51
CA GLU A 336 5.46 -18.98 -35.06
C GLU A 336 5.12 -19.96 -33.91
N GLN A 337 3.91 -19.92 -33.32
CA GLN A 337 3.52 -20.85 -32.25
C GLN A 337 2.12 -21.43 -32.48
N ARG A 338 2.04 -22.28 -33.50
CA ARG A 338 0.84 -23.00 -33.91
C ARG A 338 0.47 -24.09 -32.90
N LYS A 339 -0.51 -23.79 -32.05
CA LYS A 339 -1.49 -24.78 -31.58
C LYS A 339 -2.83 -24.39 -32.20
N ILE A 340 -3.44 -25.34 -32.90
CA ILE A 340 -4.68 -25.25 -33.69
C ILE A 340 -5.91 -25.03 -32.78
N SER A 341 -5.79 -24.41 -31.62
CA SER A 341 -6.89 -24.48 -30.66
C SER A 341 -8.16 -23.84 -31.21
N ASN A 342 -8.11 -22.86 -32.13
CA ASN A 342 -9.33 -22.15 -32.55
C ASN A 342 -9.35 -21.68 -34.01
N ILE A 343 -9.84 -22.57 -34.89
CA ILE A 343 -10.05 -22.33 -36.33
C ILE A 343 -11.17 -21.31 -36.63
N MET A 344 -12.10 -21.05 -35.69
CA MET A 344 -13.34 -20.32 -35.99
C MET A 344 -13.18 -18.85 -36.39
N PRO A 345 -12.38 -18.01 -35.70
CA PRO A 345 -12.15 -16.64 -36.15
C PRO A 345 -11.55 -16.59 -37.56
N ARG A 346 -10.65 -17.52 -37.90
CA ARG A 346 -10.05 -17.62 -39.23
C ARG A 346 -11.04 -18.03 -40.31
N LEU A 347 -11.94 -18.98 -40.03
CA LEU A 347 -13.00 -19.36 -40.98
C LEU A 347 -13.99 -18.25 -41.27
N ILE A 348 -14.21 -17.36 -40.31
CA ILE A 348 -15.09 -16.20 -40.50
C ILE A 348 -14.35 -15.11 -41.29
N TYR A 349 -13.04 -14.94 -41.06
CA TYR A 349 -12.24 -13.86 -41.65
C TYR A 349 -11.79 -14.16 -43.08
N ASP A 350 -11.35 -15.39 -43.35
CA ASP A 350 -10.78 -15.80 -44.63
C ASP A 350 -11.69 -16.86 -45.28
N ILE A 351 -12.55 -16.42 -46.20
CA ILE A 351 -13.42 -17.32 -46.96
C ILE A 351 -12.64 -18.23 -47.92
N HIS A 352 -11.37 -17.90 -48.18
CA HIS A 352 -10.44 -18.71 -48.97
C HIS A 352 -9.58 -19.62 -48.08
N PHE A 353 -9.83 -19.60 -46.77
CA PHE A 353 -9.15 -20.45 -45.81
C PHE A 353 -9.47 -21.92 -46.10
N ASP A 354 -8.47 -22.63 -46.59
CA ASP A 354 -8.59 -24.03 -46.93
C ASP A 354 -8.59 -24.88 -45.66
N ILE A 355 -9.79 -25.24 -45.20
CA ILE A 355 -9.99 -26.19 -44.08
C ILE A 355 -9.18 -27.46 -44.31
N GLN A 356 -9.09 -27.91 -45.56
CA GLN A 356 -8.44 -29.16 -45.92
C GLN A 356 -6.93 -29.09 -45.68
N GLN A 357 -6.31 -27.95 -45.95
CA GLN A 357 -4.88 -27.72 -45.70
C GLN A 357 -4.51 -27.86 -44.20
N ILE A 358 -5.39 -27.47 -43.27
CA ILE A 358 -5.15 -27.65 -41.82
C ILE A 358 -5.39 -29.09 -41.36
N ILE A 359 -6.39 -29.76 -41.93
CA ILE A 359 -6.64 -31.17 -41.64
C ILE A 359 -5.45 -32.02 -42.10
N GLU A 360 -4.86 -31.66 -43.25
CA GLU A 360 -3.73 -32.37 -43.84
C GLU A 360 -2.37 -32.00 -43.20
N ASP A 361 -2.20 -30.75 -42.74
CA ASP A 361 -0.96 -30.27 -42.11
C ASP A 361 -1.24 -29.37 -40.87
N PRO A 362 -1.37 -29.96 -39.68
CA PRO A 362 -1.75 -29.25 -38.45
C PRO A 362 -0.69 -28.29 -37.85
N PHE A 363 0.45 -28.04 -38.49
CA PHE A 363 1.68 -27.60 -37.82
C PHE A 363 2.09 -26.17 -38.00
#